data_AF-A0A7Y5KEA1-F1
#
_entry.id   AF-A0A7Y5KEA1-F1
#
_cell.length_a   1.000
_cell.length_b   1.000
_cell.length_c   1.000
_cell.angle_alpha   90.00
_cell.angle_beta   90.00
_cell.angle_gamma   90.00
#
_symmetry.space_group_name_H-M   'P 1'
#
loop_
_entity.id
_entity.type
_entity.pdbx_description
1 polymer ?
#
loop_
_entity_poly.entity_id
_entity_poly.type
_entity_poly.pdbx_seq_one_letter_code
_entity_poly.pdbx_strand_id
1 'polypeptide(L)'
;MDALRYEMAFELTQSLATEFEDLHIVAAFAAVPTITAVGMAALLPGAETAAVVSTRDEKLALAINDDVVKDRKERVSLLKNSAGVPVLEAKLEELLPRPRKKVREAIGSAQLILVTSQEIDQLCEGDNITLARRTMDEILHELRRALRVLSELGVQHFIIAADHGYLFGEELESDMKIEAPGGETIYLNRRAWVGRGGTSAPSYLRARLADFGLGSDLEIAVPWNFAGFKAKSGSRAYFHGGMSPQELIIPVITLSARKTKPPALTSEIAWELIPGSQKISTRFFSVQIKGTSTSLFELVPPRVRLEIRAKTESLSTPVSASYGFEDGTGDVQLKKAESEPNTIEPNTVTMLMTKETSQKSVTVHLLDAISGIELARVEKMEITISI
;
A
#
# COMPACT_ATOMS: atom_id res chain seq x y z
N MET A 1 0.11 5.25 -6.33
CA MET A 1 0.82 5.17 -5.04
C MET A 1 1.43 6.53 -4.78
N ASP A 2 1.17 7.15 -3.62
CA ASP A 2 1.88 8.34 -3.15
C ASP A 2 3.21 7.84 -2.57
N ALA A 3 4.30 8.12 -3.28
CA ALA A 3 5.66 7.73 -2.91
C ALA A 3 5.97 6.21 -2.90
N LEU A 4 6.17 5.59 -4.07
CA LEU A 4 6.66 4.20 -4.17
C LEU A 4 7.95 4.11 -5.00
N ARG A 5 9.02 3.63 -4.35
CA ARG A 5 10.33 3.42 -4.97
C ARG A 5 10.36 2.19 -5.86
N TYR A 6 11.15 2.26 -6.94
CA TYR A 6 11.28 1.17 -7.91
C TYR A 6 11.75 -0.15 -7.27
N GLU A 7 12.76 -0.09 -6.40
CA GLU A 7 13.30 -1.27 -5.72
C GLU A 7 12.30 -1.91 -4.74
N MET A 8 11.47 -1.12 -4.06
CA MET A 8 10.41 -1.64 -3.20
C MET A 8 9.31 -2.33 -4.01
N ALA A 9 8.95 -1.73 -5.14
CA ALA A 9 8.03 -2.34 -6.09
C ALA A 9 8.59 -3.62 -6.71
N PHE A 10 9.90 -3.68 -6.96
CA PHE A 10 10.56 -4.90 -7.38
C PHE A 10 10.45 -6.00 -6.32
N GLU A 11 10.70 -5.70 -5.05
CA GLU A 11 10.48 -6.65 -3.95
C GLU A 11 9.01 -7.12 -3.86
N LEU A 12 8.06 -6.18 -3.98
CA LEU A 12 6.64 -6.50 -4.04
C LEU A 12 6.35 -7.50 -5.17
N THR A 13 6.92 -7.30 -6.37
CA THR A 13 6.70 -8.22 -7.50
C THR A 13 7.23 -9.62 -7.20
N GLN A 14 8.38 -9.76 -6.55
CA GLN A 14 8.90 -11.06 -6.14
C GLN A 14 7.93 -11.79 -5.20
N SER A 15 7.29 -11.05 -4.29
CA SER A 15 6.29 -11.61 -3.37
C SER A 15 4.97 -12.03 -4.04
N LEU A 16 4.64 -11.46 -5.21
CA LEU A 16 3.39 -11.70 -5.95
C LEU A 16 3.49 -12.82 -6.99
N ALA A 17 4.70 -13.22 -7.38
CA ALA A 17 4.96 -14.09 -8.53
C ALA A 17 4.28 -15.47 -8.47
N THR A 18 3.97 -15.98 -7.28
CA THR A 18 3.30 -17.28 -7.09
C THR A 18 1.78 -17.19 -7.14
N GLU A 19 1.21 -16.02 -6.95
CA GLU A 19 -0.24 -15.82 -6.80
C GLU A 19 -0.89 -15.20 -8.02
N PHE A 20 -0.13 -14.37 -8.73
CA PHE A 20 -0.57 -13.68 -9.92
C PHE A 20 0.16 -14.23 -11.15
N GLU A 21 -0.32 -13.84 -12.33
CA GLU A 21 0.28 -14.17 -13.62
C GLU A 21 0.50 -12.91 -14.45
N ASP A 22 1.23 -13.02 -15.56
CA ASP A 22 1.60 -11.89 -16.44
C ASP A 22 2.23 -10.71 -15.70
N LEU A 23 3.02 -11.01 -14.66
CA LEU A 23 3.64 -10.02 -13.80
C LEU A 23 4.83 -9.38 -14.51
N HIS A 24 4.71 -8.09 -14.80
CA HIS A 24 5.75 -7.27 -15.40
C HIS A 24 5.97 -5.99 -14.58
N ILE A 25 7.23 -5.61 -14.43
CA ILE A 25 7.62 -4.32 -13.86
C ILE A 25 8.52 -3.61 -14.87
N VAL A 26 8.21 -2.34 -15.13
CA VAL A 26 9.06 -1.46 -15.93
C VAL A 26 9.37 -0.19 -15.15
N ALA A 27 10.56 0.35 -15.39
CA ALA A 27 10.95 1.65 -14.86
C ALA A 27 10.35 2.76 -15.72
N ALA A 28 9.78 3.77 -15.09
CA ALA A 28 9.34 5.01 -15.72
C ALA A 28 9.97 6.22 -15.02
N PHE A 29 9.99 7.37 -15.69
CA PHE A 29 10.38 8.63 -15.08
C PHE A 29 9.15 9.33 -14.50
N ALA A 30 9.24 9.74 -13.23
CA ALA A 30 8.27 10.61 -12.60
C ALA A 30 8.26 11.99 -13.26
N ALA A 31 7.10 12.63 -13.25
CA ALA A 31 6.99 14.02 -13.70
C ALA A 31 7.78 14.95 -12.78
N VAL A 32 8.43 15.94 -13.37
CA VAL A 32 9.29 16.90 -12.66
C VAL A 32 8.53 18.21 -12.43
N PRO A 33 8.60 18.82 -11.22
CA PRO A 33 9.23 18.31 -10.01
C PRO A 33 8.48 17.09 -9.46
N THR A 34 9.20 16.15 -8.83
CA THR A 34 8.64 14.86 -8.35
C THR A 34 7.84 15.04 -7.05
N ILE A 35 6.79 15.86 -7.11
CA ILE A 35 5.89 16.20 -6.02
C ILE A 35 4.51 15.64 -6.29
N THR A 36 3.77 15.25 -5.24
CA THR A 36 2.45 14.62 -5.35
C THR A 36 1.48 15.36 -6.26
N ALA A 37 1.42 16.70 -6.18
CA ALA A 37 0.53 17.52 -7.00
C ALA A 37 0.76 17.31 -8.50
N VAL A 38 2.03 17.30 -8.93
CA VAL A 38 2.44 17.13 -10.33
C VAL A 38 2.42 15.67 -10.73
N GLY A 39 3.02 14.79 -9.92
CA GLY A 39 3.14 13.36 -10.22
C GLY A 39 1.79 12.66 -10.32
N MET A 40 0.86 12.89 -9.38
CA MET A 40 -0.46 12.25 -9.42
C MET A 40 -1.31 12.76 -10.60
N ALA A 41 -1.15 14.03 -10.98
CA ALA A 41 -1.83 14.57 -12.15
C ALA A 41 -1.23 14.03 -13.46
N ALA A 42 0.08 13.79 -13.50
CA ALA A 42 0.76 13.22 -14.66
C ALA A 42 0.36 11.77 -15.00
N LEU A 43 -0.29 11.06 -14.06
CA LEU A 43 -0.85 9.72 -14.27
C LEU A 43 -2.24 9.73 -14.91
N LEU A 44 -2.82 10.91 -15.16
CA LEU A 44 -4.16 11.03 -15.71
C LEU A 44 -4.17 10.99 -17.26
N PRO A 45 -5.28 10.54 -17.87
CA PRO A 45 -5.45 10.61 -19.32
C PRO A 45 -5.27 12.04 -19.86
N GLY A 46 -4.52 12.20 -20.95
CA GLY A 46 -4.23 13.50 -21.57
C GLY A 46 -2.99 14.21 -21.02
N ALA A 47 -2.33 13.64 -20.00
CA ALA A 47 -1.16 14.26 -19.39
C ALA A 47 0.10 14.27 -20.27
N GLU A 48 0.12 13.56 -21.40
CA GLU A 48 1.23 13.53 -22.35
C GLU A 48 1.61 14.89 -22.95
N THR A 49 0.66 15.84 -22.96
CA THR A 49 0.87 17.23 -23.40
C THR A 49 0.70 18.23 -22.26
N ALA A 50 0.79 17.78 -21.01
CA ALA A 50 0.51 18.60 -19.86
C ALA A 50 1.53 19.73 -19.65
N ALA A 51 1.09 20.76 -18.93
CA ALA A 51 1.90 21.92 -18.59
C ALA A 51 1.93 22.17 -17.08
N VAL A 52 3.12 22.43 -16.52
CA VAL A 52 3.27 22.86 -15.14
C VAL A 52 2.93 24.34 -15.04
N VAL A 53 1.95 24.68 -14.20
CA VAL A 53 1.43 26.04 -14.01
C VAL A 53 1.45 26.45 -12.54
N SER A 54 1.62 27.75 -12.28
CA SER A 54 1.45 28.33 -10.95
C SER A 54 -0.03 28.64 -10.68
N THR A 55 -0.52 28.36 -9.48
CA THR A 55 -1.88 28.76 -9.07
C THR A 55 -1.83 29.75 -7.90
N ARG A 56 -2.96 30.40 -7.59
CA ARG A 56 -3.05 31.38 -6.50
C ARG A 56 -3.01 30.75 -5.11
N ASP A 57 -3.51 29.51 -4.99
CA ASP A 57 -3.74 28.82 -3.71
C ASP A 57 -2.78 27.63 -3.49
N GLU A 58 -2.30 27.04 -4.58
CA GLU A 58 -1.27 25.98 -4.60
C GLU A 58 -0.06 26.43 -5.42
N LYS A 59 1.14 26.16 -4.89
CA LYS A 59 2.38 26.67 -5.49
C LYS A 59 2.61 26.14 -6.91
N LEU A 60 2.22 24.90 -7.22
CA LEU A 60 2.30 24.31 -8.57
C LEU A 60 1.15 23.33 -8.79
N ALA A 61 0.61 23.30 -10.01
CA ALA A 61 -0.39 22.35 -10.47
C ALA A 61 -0.06 21.91 -11.90
N LEU A 62 -0.79 20.91 -12.41
CA LEU A 62 -0.66 20.44 -13.78
C LEU A 62 -1.90 20.84 -14.59
N ALA A 63 -1.70 21.58 -15.68
CA ALA A 63 -2.72 21.82 -16.69
C ALA A 63 -2.73 20.67 -17.69
N ILE A 64 -3.87 20.02 -17.84
CA ILE A 64 -4.11 18.89 -18.73
C ILE A 64 -5.23 19.29 -19.68
N ASN A 65 -4.93 19.39 -20.97
CA ASN A 65 -5.83 20.04 -21.95
C ASN A 65 -6.20 21.46 -21.47
N ASP A 66 -7.50 21.74 -21.29
CA ASP A 66 -8.02 23.03 -20.83
C ASP A 66 -8.24 23.09 -19.30
N ASP A 67 -8.00 21.98 -18.59
CA ASP A 67 -8.28 21.87 -17.15
C ASP A 67 -7.00 22.02 -16.31
N VAL A 68 -7.05 22.89 -15.30
CA VAL A 68 -5.99 22.98 -14.29
C VAL A 68 -6.33 22.03 -13.14
N VAL A 69 -5.53 21.00 -12.96
CA VAL A 69 -5.73 19.94 -11.96
C VAL A 69 -4.88 20.21 -10.73
N LYS A 70 -5.53 20.71 -9.68
CA LYS A 70 -4.92 21.19 -8.44
C LYS A 70 -5.03 20.14 -7.35
N ASP A 71 -6.25 19.66 -7.14
CA ASP A 71 -6.56 18.82 -6.00
C ASP A 71 -6.99 17.41 -6.39
N ARG A 72 -7.15 16.58 -5.36
CA ARG A 72 -7.60 15.19 -5.52
C ARG A 72 -8.98 15.09 -6.16
N LYS A 73 -9.89 16.02 -5.87
CA LYS A 73 -11.27 16.00 -6.40
C LYS A 73 -11.26 16.26 -7.90
N GLU A 74 -10.46 17.21 -8.37
CA GLU A 74 -10.27 17.51 -9.78
C GLU A 74 -9.61 16.33 -10.51
N ARG A 75 -8.56 15.72 -9.92
CA ARG A 75 -7.92 14.50 -10.48
C ARG A 75 -8.92 13.37 -10.71
N VAL A 76 -9.71 13.06 -9.69
CA VAL A 76 -10.73 12.00 -9.77
C VAL A 76 -11.82 12.35 -10.78
N SER A 77 -12.24 13.62 -10.83
CA SER A 77 -13.30 14.06 -11.76
C SER A 77 -12.83 13.93 -13.21
N LEU A 78 -11.61 14.36 -13.52
CA LEU A 78 -11.01 14.21 -14.84
C LEU A 78 -10.92 12.73 -15.24
N LEU A 79 -10.40 11.86 -14.36
CA LEU A 79 -10.34 10.42 -14.62
C LEU A 79 -11.72 9.84 -14.94
N LYS A 80 -12.73 10.15 -14.11
CA LYS A 80 -14.11 9.65 -14.28
C LYS A 80 -14.73 10.10 -15.59
N ASN A 81 -14.49 11.36 -15.99
CA ASN A 81 -14.98 11.91 -17.25
C ASN A 81 -14.30 11.26 -18.46
N SER A 82 -13.00 10.95 -18.37
CA SER A 82 -12.22 10.36 -19.46
C SER A 82 -12.37 8.84 -19.58
N ALA A 83 -12.77 8.13 -18.51
CA ALA A 83 -12.78 6.67 -18.48
C ALA A 83 -13.82 6.02 -19.42
N GLY A 84 -14.94 6.69 -19.71
CA GLY A 84 -16.01 6.15 -20.55
C GLY A 84 -16.74 4.93 -19.97
N VAL A 85 -16.44 4.53 -18.73
CA VAL A 85 -16.99 3.36 -18.04
C VAL A 85 -17.28 3.69 -16.57
N PRO A 86 -18.12 2.90 -15.87
CA PRO A 86 -18.32 3.08 -14.44
C PRO A 86 -17.01 2.93 -13.65
N VAL A 87 -16.62 4.02 -12.97
CA VAL A 87 -15.40 4.07 -12.15
C VAL A 87 -15.75 4.08 -10.67
N LEU A 88 -15.21 3.12 -9.92
CA LEU A 88 -15.15 3.18 -8.47
C LEU A 88 -13.86 3.86 -8.04
N GLU A 89 -13.97 4.70 -7.04
CA GLU A 89 -12.86 5.29 -6.31
C GLU A 89 -12.83 4.70 -4.91
N ALA A 90 -11.67 4.21 -4.48
CA ALA A 90 -11.45 3.66 -3.15
C ALA A 90 -10.06 4.06 -2.64
N LYS A 91 -9.90 4.09 -1.32
CA LYS A 91 -8.58 4.12 -0.68
C LYS A 91 -8.10 2.71 -0.35
N LEU A 92 -6.79 2.53 -0.26
CA LEU A 92 -6.19 1.26 0.14
C LEU A 92 -6.72 0.77 1.50
N GLU A 93 -6.80 1.66 2.49
CA GLU A 93 -7.37 1.38 3.82
C GLU A 93 -8.82 0.84 3.78
N GLU A 94 -9.61 1.20 2.76
CA GLU A 94 -10.99 0.73 2.62
C GLU A 94 -11.08 -0.72 2.15
N LEU A 95 -9.97 -1.29 1.65
CA LEU A 95 -9.87 -2.68 1.22
C LEU A 95 -9.40 -3.59 2.35
N LEU A 96 -8.81 -3.03 3.42
CA LEU A 96 -8.10 -3.79 4.45
C LEU A 96 -8.76 -3.69 5.85
N PRO A 97 -8.67 -4.75 6.67
CA PRO A 97 -8.33 -6.11 6.25
C PRO A 97 -9.33 -6.64 5.22
N ARG A 98 -10.52 -6.00 5.12
CA ARG A 98 -11.58 -6.28 4.14
C ARG A 98 -12.48 -5.09 3.85
N PRO A 99 -13.04 -5.01 2.64
CA PRO A 99 -14.01 -4.00 2.31
C PRO A 99 -15.33 -4.24 3.02
N ARG A 100 -15.91 -3.14 3.51
CA ARG A 100 -17.28 -3.09 4.00
C ARG A 100 -18.24 -3.47 2.88
N LYS A 101 -19.44 -3.94 3.24
CA LYS A 101 -20.47 -4.40 2.28
C LYS A 101 -20.69 -3.41 1.13
N LYS A 102 -20.83 -2.12 1.43
CA LYS A 102 -21.02 -1.06 0.41
C LYS A 102 -19.87 -0.98 -0.59
N VAL A 103 -18.62 -1.04 -0.13
CA VAL A 103 -17.43 -0.98 -0.99
C VAL A 103 -17.35 -2.25 -1.84
N ARG A 104 -17.64 -3.41 -1.25
CA ARG A 104 -17.68 -4.70 -1.95
C ARG A 104 -18.70 -4.73 -3.09
N GLU A 105 -19.93 -4.27 -2.83
CA GLU A 105 -20.98 -4.18 -3.85
C GLU A 105 -20.61 -3.18 -4.97
N ALA A 106 -19.94 -2.08 -4.61
CA ALA A 106 -19.47 -1.11 -5.58
C ALA A 106 -18.34 -1.69 -6.46
N ILE A 107 -17.42 -2.48 -5.89
CA ILE A 107 -16.36 -3.18 -6.64
C ILE A 107 -16.99 -4.09 -7.71
N GLY A 108 -18.01 -4.88 -7.33
CA GLY A 108 -18.67 -5.81 -8.25
C GLY A 108 -19.46 -5.16 -9.40
N SER A 109 -19.73 -3.85 -9.33
CA SER A 109 -20.44 -3.10 -10.37
C SER A 109 -19.54 -2.14 -11.16
N ALA A 110 -18.27 -1.99 -10.77
CA ALA A 110 -17.31 -1.13 -11.45
C ALA A 110 -16.59 -1.86 -12.58
N GLN A 111 -16.23 -1.12 -13.64
CA GLN A 111 -15.35 -1.61 -14.71
C GLN A 111 -13.93 -1.09 -14.58
N LEU A 112 -13.76 0.07 -13.92
CA LEU A 112 -12.47 0.62 -13.54
C LEU A 112 -12.49 0.93 -12.04
N ILE A 113 -11.45 0.54 -11.32
CA ILE A 113 -11.32 0.80 -9.89
C ILE A 113 -10.04 1.60 -9.67
N LEU A 114 -10.19 2.87 -9.30
CA LEU A 114 -9.08 3.71 -8.86
C LEU A 114 -8.86 3.46 -7.37
N VAL A 115 -7.71 2.86 -7.03
CA VAL A 115 -7.26 2.73 -5.64
C VAL A 115 -6.14 3.73 -5.39
N THR A 116 -6.35 4.63 -4.42
CA THR A 116 -5.31 5.58 -3.97
C THR A 116 -4.73 5.15 -2.64
N SER A 117 -3.42 5.30 -2.49
CA SER A 117 -2.64 5.00 -1.28
C SER A 117 -1.79 6.23 -0.95
N GLN A 118 -1.78 6.64 0.32
CA GLN A 118 -1.01 7.77 0.86
C GLN A 118 -0.13 7.35 2.06
N GLU A 119 -0.13 6.07 2.39
CA GLU A 119 0.39 5.53 3.64
C GLU A 119 1.90 5.77 3.75
N ILE A 120 2.68 5.63 2.66
CA ILE A 120 4.14 5.84 2.69
C ILE A 120 4.45 7.31 2.95
N ASP A 121 3.91 8.20 2.14
CA ASP A 121 4.18 9.64 2.21
C ASP A 121 3.74 10.21 3.58
N GLN A 122 2.50 9.96 3.99
CA GLN A 122 1.98 10.44 5.28
C GLN A 122 2.77 9.92 6.49
N LEU A 123 3.17 8.64 6.46
CA LEU A 123 3.96 8.04 7.52
C LEU A 123 5.35 8.70 7.63
N CYS A 124 5.99 8.97 6.49
CA CYS A 124 7.37 9.46 6.46
C CYS A 124 7.49 10.99 6.55
N GLU A 125 6.44 11.73 6.22
CA GLU A 125 6.33 13.16 6.51
C GLU A 125 6.14 13.44 8.01
N GLY A 126 5.65 12.46 8.78
CA GLY A 126 5.48 12.57 10.23
C GLY A 126 6.78 12.71 11.02
N ASP A 127 6.67 13.17 12.27
CA ASP A 127 7.84 13.45 13.11
C ASP A 127 8.60 12.21 13.63
N ASN A 128 7.96 11.03 13.62
CA ASN A 128 8.52 9.80 14.18
C ASN A 128 9.24 8.95 13.12
N ILE A 129 10.43 9.40 12.72
CA ILE A 129 11.29 8.74 11.72
C ILE A 129 11.56 7.27 12.07
N THR A 130 11.80 6.95 13.34
CA THR A 130 12.09 5.57 13.77
C THR A 130 10.91 4.64 13.54
N LEU A 131 9.68 5.11 13.82
CA LEU A 131 8.47 4.33 13.52
C LEU A 131 8.29 4.18 12.02
N ALA A 132 8.43 5.27 11.25
CA ALA A 132 8.31 5.24 9.80
C ALA A 132 9.25 4.21 9.16
N ARG A 133 10.50 4.13 9.62
CA ARG A 133 11.47 3.13 9.14
C ARG A 133 11.08 1.68 9.45
N ARG A 134 10.39 1.44 10.57
CA ARG A 134 9.98 0.08 10.98
C ARG A 134 8.70 -0.37 10.28
N THR A 135 7.82 0.55 9.94
CA THR A 135 6.49 0.27 9.40
C THR A 135 6.47 0.24 7.86
N MET A 136 7.54 0.66 7.19
CA MET A 136 7.60 0.72 5.72
C MET A 136 7.39 -0.65 5.05
N ASP A 137 7.93 -1.73 5.62
CA ASP A 137 7.75 -3.11 5.11
C ASP A 137 6.29 -3.56 5.21
N GLU A 138 5.56 -3.12 6.24
CA GLU A 138 4.15 -3.46 6.44
C GLU A 138 3.30 -2.95 5.28
N ILE A 139 3.66 -1.83 4.64
CA ILE A 139 2.91 -1.25 3.52
C ILE A 139 2.98 -2.16 2.27
N LEU A 140 4.11 -2.81 2.00
CA LEU A 140 4.19 -3.77 0.89
C LEU A 140 3.29 -5.00 1.14
N HIS A 141 3.22 -5.43 2.40
CA HIS A 141 2.30 -6.48 2.83
C HIS A 141 0.83 -6.05 2.69
N GLU A 142 0.50 -4.80 3.02
CA GLU A 142 -0.83 -4.22 2.81
C GLU A 142 -1.24 -4.23 1.33
N LEU A 143 -0.33 -3.81 0.44
CA LEU A 143 -0.56 -3.81 -1.00
C LEU A 143 -0.81 -5.22 -1.54
N ARG A 144 0.03 -6.19 -1.16
CA ARG A 144 -0.18 -7.60 -1.54
C ARG A 144 -1.55 -8.11 -1.08
N ARG A 145 -1.96 -7.82 0.16
CA ARG A 145 -3.30 -8.18 0.67
C ARG A 145 -4.42 -7.51 -0.12
N ALA A 146 -4.28 -6.23 -0.44
CA ALA A 146 -5.30 -5.51 -1.19
C ALA A 146 -5.47 -6.07 -2.61
N LEU A 147 -4.38 -6.43 -3.29
CA LEU A 147 -4.42 -7.08 -4.60
C LEU A 147 -5.17 -8.42 -4.53
N ARG A 148 -4.94 -9.23 -3.49
CA ARG A 148 -5.71 -10.47 -3.26
C ARG A 148 -7.19 -10.20 -3.09
N VAL A 149 -7.54 -9.30 -2.16
CA VAL A 149 -8.93 -8.94 -1.89
C VAL A 149 -9.64 -8.51 -3.17
N LEU A 150 -8.99 -7.69 -4.00
CA LEU A 150 -9.54 -7.26 -5.29
C LEU A 150 -9.68 -8.43 -6.28
N SER A 151 -8.66 -9.28 -6.39
CA SER A 151 -8.68 -10.50 -7.22
C SER A 151 -9.84 -11.43 -6.85
N GLU A 152 -10.05 -11.64 -5.55
CA GLU A 152 -11.14 -12.44 -4.99
C GLU A 152 -12.52 -11.83 -5.24
N LEU A 153 -12.60 -10.51 -5.36
CA LEU A 153 -13.81 -9.79 -5.76
C LEU A 153 -13.99 -9.72 -7.29
N GLY A 154 -13.17 -10.45 -8.05
CA GLY A 154 -13.32 -10.63 -9.48
C GLY A 154 -12.47 -9.68 -10.33
N VAL A 155 -11.64 -8.82 -9.73
CA VAL A 155 -10.74 -7.93 -10.49
C VAL A 155 -9.66 -8.74 -11.18
N GLN A 156 -9.59 -8.65 -12.52
CA GLN A 156 -8.70 -9.51 -13.31
C GLN A 156 -7.36 -8.85 -13.66
N HIS A 157 -7.32 -7.54 -13.85
CA HIS A 157 -6.14 -6.83 -14.32
C HIS A 157 -5.79 -5.70 -13.37
N PHE A 158 -4.50 -5.57 -13.08
CA PHE A 158 -3.98 -4.59 -12.14
C PHE A 158 -2.87 -3.79 -12.80
N ILE A 159 -2.90 -2.48 -12.55
CA ILE A 159 -1.84 -1.54 -12.89
C ILE A 159 -1.49 -0.79 -11.61
N ILE A 160 -0.22 -0.86 -11.20
CA ILE A 160 0.29 -0.15 -10.03
C ILE A 160 1.34 0.84 -10.54
N ALA A 161 1.10 2.12 -10.32
CA ALA A 161 2.03 3.20 -10.64
C ALA A 161 2.28 4.07 -9.41
N ALA A 162 3.45 4.70 -9.37
CA ALA A 162 3.78 5.74 -8.40
C ALA A 162 3.78 7.12 -9.06
N ASP A 163 3.50 8.15 -8.28
CA ASP A 163 3.62 9.54 -8.72
C ASP A 163 5.06 10.07 -8.62
N HIS A 164 5.77 9.64 -7.57
CA HIS A 164 7.18 9.88 -7.33
C HIS A 164 7.78 8.77 -6.46
N GLY A 165 9.11 8.73 -6.41
CA GLY A 165 9.85 8.07 -5.34
C GLY A 165 10.28 9.08 -4.27
N TYR A 166 11.30 8.74 -3.48
CA TYR A 166 11.75 9.59 -2.38
C TYR A 166 13.18 9.24 -1.92
N LEU A 167 13.79 10.18 -1.21
CA LEU A 167 14.96 9.97 -0.38
C LEU A 167 14.52 9.80 1.08
N PHE A 168 15.02 8.77 1.76
CA PHE A 168 14.79 8.58 3.19
C PHE A 168 16.11 8.32 3.94
N GLY A 169 16.86 9.39 4.16
CA GLY A 169 18.22 9.37 4.67
C GLY A 169 18.36 9.86 6.11
N GLU A 170 19.57 10.26 6.48
CA GLU A 170 19.81 10.96 7.74
C GLU A 170 19.14 12.32 7.78
N GLU A 171 19.03 12.89 8.99
CA GLU A 171 18.46 14.22 9.14
C GLU A 171 19.36 15.29 8.51
N LEU A 172 18.76 16.22 7.76
CA LEU A 172 19.50 17.28 7.07
C LEU A 172 20.01 18.33 8.07
N GLU A 173 21.32 18.29 8.30
CA GLU A 173 22.02 19.26 9.16
C GLU A 173 22.19 20.62 8.48
N SER A 174 22.74 21.59 9.21
CA SER A 174 22.85 22.98 8.74
C SER A 174 23.86 23.19 7.62
N ASP A 175 24.93 22.40 7.61
CA ASP A 175 26.02 22.41 6.64
C ASP A 175 25.66 21.65 5.35
N MET A 176 24.68 20.75 5.41
CA MET A 176 24.07 20.09 4.26
C MET A 176 23.06 20.99 3.52
N LYS A 177 22.80 22.22 4.00
CA LYS A 177 21.81 23.14 3.43
C LYS A 177 22.44 24.19 2.53
N ILE A 178 21.95 24.26 1.29
CA ILE A 178 22.40 25.22 0.27
C ILE A 178 21.35 26.31 0.01
N GLU A 179 21.79 27.45 -0.52
CA GLU A 179 20.88 28.50 -0.95
C GLU A 179 20.13 28.10 -2.23
N ALA A 180 18.84 28.44 -2.31
CA ALA A 180 18.07 28.33 -3.54
C ALA A 180 18.43 29.47 -4.51
N PRO A 181 18.11 29.34 -5.82
CA PRO A 181 18.35 30.39 -6.81
C PRO A 181 17.81 31.78 -6.46
N GLY A 182 16.69 31.87 -5.73
CA GLY A 182 16.03 33.14 -5.41
C GLY A 182 15.21 33.65 -6.58
N GLY A 183 15.23 34.96 -6.86
CA GLY A 183 14.43 35.57 -7.93
C GLY A 183 12.92 35.48 -7.67
N GLU A 184 12.12 35.35 -8.72
CA GLU A 184 10.68 35.05 -8.59
C GLU A 184 10.51 33.57 -8.24
N THR A 185 10.40 33.29 -6.94
CA THR A 185 10.22 31.92 -6.43
C THR A 185 8.73 31.57 -6.37
N ILE A 186 8.31 30.59 -7.16
CA ILE A 186 6.95 30.07 -7.18
C ILE A 186 6.82 28.88 -6.23
N TYR A 187 7.78 27.96 -6.30
CA TYR A 187 7.85 26.79 -5.45
C TYR A 187 9.24 26.65 -4.84
N LEU A 188 9.29 26.26 -3.57
CA LEU A 188 10.51 25.91 -2.89
C LEU A 188 10.21 24.89 -1.80
N ASN A 189 10.84 23.72 -1.92
CA ASN A 189 11.00 22.75 -0.85
C ASN A 189 12.49 22.42 -0.68
N ARG A 190 12.82 21.37 0.08
CA ARG A 190 14.21 20.97 0.31
C ARG A 190 14.91 20.43 -0.94
N ARG A 191 14.18 19.92 -1.93
CA ARG A 191 14.74 19.19 -3.08
C ARG A 191 14.54 19.88 -4.43
N ALA A 192 13.65 20.86 -4.50
CA ALA A 192 13.34 21.60 -5.69
C ALA A 192 13.02 23.06 -5.40
N TRP A 193 13.50 23.91 -6.31
CA TRP A 193 13.06 25.28 -6.50
C TRP A 193 12.45 25.38 -7.90
N VAL A 194 11.30 26.03 -8.04
CA VAL A 194 10.69 26.36 -9.34
C VAL A 194 10.36 27.85 -9.35
N GLY A 195 10.73 28.53 -10.43
CA GLY A 195 10.56 29.97 -10.53
C GLY A 195 11.16 30.58 -11.78
N ARG A 196 11.44 31.88 -11.73
CA ARG A 196 12.08 32.65 -12.81
C ARG A 196 13.23 33.49 -12.29
N GLY A 197 14.36 33.48 -13.01
CA GLY A 197 15.51 34.32 -12.70
C GLY A 197 16.24 33.91 -11.42
N GLY A 198 16.93 34.84 -10.75
CA GLY A 198 17.80 34.52 -9.61
C GLY A 198 19.20 34.07 -10.03
N THR A 199 19.93 33.44 -9.12
CA THR A 199 21.34 33.06 -9.31
C THR A 199 21.48 31.63 -9.82
N SER A 200 22.64 31.31 -10.41
CA SER A 200 23.05 29.94 -10.71
C SER A 200 24.29 29.62 -9.87
N ALA A 201 24.37 28.40 -9.34
CA ALA A 201 25.50 27.94 -8.54
C ALA A 201 25.85 26.48 -8.89
N PRO A 202 27.11 26.05 -8.72
CA PRO A 202 27.51 24.67 -9.00
C PRO A 202 26.87 23.61 -8.08
N SER A 203 26.22 24.01 -6.98
CA SER A 203 25.64 23.10 -5.99
C SER A 203 24.31 22.48 -6.42
N TYR A 204 23.70 22.96 -7.50
CA TYR A 204 22.44 22.44 -8.03
C TYR A 204 22.45 22.41 -9.55
N LEU A 205 21.68 21.47 -10.11
CA LEU A 205 21.25 21.53 -11.50
C LEU A 205 20.24 22.67 -11.66
N ARG A 206 20.29 23.38 -12.78
CA ARG A 206 19.27 24.35 -13.20
C ARG A 206 18.88 24.07 -14.65
N ALA A 207 17.59 24.02 -14.95
CA ALA A 207 17.05 23.69 -16.26
C ALA A 207 15.66 24.31 -16.46
N ARG A 208 15.16 24.33 -17.71
CA ARG A 208 13.76 24.71 -17.95
C ARG A 208 12.87 23.49 -17.73
N LEU A 209 11.67 23.69 -17.17
CA LEU A 209 10.72 22.57 -17.03
C LEU A 209 10.32 21.97 -18.39
N ALA A 210 10.27 22.81 -19.43
CA ALA A 210 10.07 22.41 -20.82
C ALA A 210 11.10 21.38 -21.35
N ASP A 211 12.31 21.34 -20.78
CA ASP A 211 13.35 20.39 -21.20
C ASP A 211 13.04 18.95 -20.73
N PHE A 212 12.06 18.76 -19.83
CA PHE A 212 11.62 17.47 -19.30
C PHE A 212 10.28 16.99 -19.88
N GLY A 213 9.83 17.57 -21.00
CA GLY A 213 8.60 17.14 -21.69
C GLY A 213 7.30 17.69 -21.10
N LEU A 214 7.37 18.61 -20.14
CA LEU A 214 6.20 19.31 -19.60
C LEU A 214 6.18 20.76 -20.09
N GLY A 215 5.05 21.22 -20.64
CA GLY A 215 4.91 22.62 -21.04
C GLY A 215 5.08 23.56 -19.84
N SER A 216 5.96 24.56 -19.92
CA SER A 216 6.05 25.60 -18.89
C SER A 216 7.00 26.72 -19.34
N ASP A 217 6.76 27.94 -18.87
CA ASP A 217 7.72 29.04 -18.96
C ASP A 217 8.65 29.10 -17.73
N LEU A 218 8.51 28.14 -16.81
CA LEU A 218 9.23 28.08 -15.54
C LEU A 218 10.56 27.33 -15.64
N GLU A 219 11.49 27.72 -14.77
CA GLU A 219 12.74 27.03 -14.53
C GLU A 219 12.65 26.17 -13.27
N ILE A 220 13.44 25.11 -13.22
CA ILE A 220 13.62 24.27 -12.04
C ILE A 220 15.10 24.24 -11.64
N ALA A 221 15.36 24.21 -10.33
CA ALA A 221 16.65 23.86 -9.79
C ALA A 221 16.53 22.75 -8.75
N VAL A 222 17.47 21.79 -8.78
CA VAL A 222 17.51 20.64 -7.85
C VAL A 222 18.95 20.41 -7.37
N PRO A 223 19.20 20.14 -6.07
CA PRO A 223 20.54 19.84 -5.58
C PRO A 223 21.14 18.61 -6.26
N TRP A 224 22.44 18.65 -6.59
CA TRP A 224 23.12 17.52 -7.26
C TRP A 224 23.29 16.29 -6.37
N ASN A 225 23.36 16.48 -5.06
CA ASN A 225 23.62 15.44 -4.07
C ASN A 225 22.51 15.42 -3.00
N PHE A 226 22.79 14.82 -1.84
CA PHE A 226 21.84 14.78 -0.72
C PHE A 226 21.66 16.12 0.02
N ALA A 227 22.31 17.19 -0.43
CA ALA A 227 22.04 18.53 0.10
C ALA A 227 20.58 18.93 -0.10
N GLY A 228 20.09 19.83 0.74
CA GLY A 228 18.76 20.40 0.58
C GLY A 228 18.79 21.91 0.54
N PHE A 229 17.85 22.53 -0.16
CA PHE A 229 17.70 23.98 -0.10
C PHE A 229 17.29 24.46 1.30
N LYS A 230 17.68 25.69 1.64
CA LYS A 230 17.15 26.41 2.81
C LYS A 230 15.69 26.82 2.57
N ALA A 231 14.77 25.89 2.83
CA ALA A 231 13.32 26.10 2.81
C ALA A 231 12.76 26.33 4.23
N LYS A 232 11.63 27.05 4.34
CA LYS A 232 10.94 27.34 5.61
C LYS A 232 10.25 26.11 6.21
N SER A 233 9.90 25.12 5.39
CA SER A 233 9.19 23.90 5.77
C SER A 233 9.78 22.69 5.03
N GLY A 234 9.48 21.49 5.53
CA GLY A 234 9.89 20.22 4.95
C GLY A 234 10.39 19.24 6.02
N SER A 235 10.17 17.94 5.80
CA SER A 235 10.64 16.87 6.68
C SER A 235 12.16 16.94 6.87
N ARG A 236 12.65 16.34 7.96
CA ARG A 236 14.07 16.36 8.32
C ARG A 236 14.88 15.27 7.65
N ALA A 237 14.25 14.14 7.29
CA ALA A 237 14.95 12.94 6.80
C ALA A 237 14.29 12.32 5.57
N TYR A 238 13.02 12.63 5.32
CA TYR A 238 12.25 12.14 4.18
C TYR A 238 12.04 13.28 3.18
N PHE A 239 12.36 13.05 1.92
CA PHE A 239 12.31 14.11 0.91
C PHE A 239 11.88 13.60 -0.45
N HIS A 240 11.11 14.41 -1.15
CA HIS A 240 10.81 14.26 -2.56
C HIS A 240 10.73 15.64 -3.23
N GLY A 241 10.65 15.65 -4.55
CA GLY A 241 10.55 16.83 -5.40
C GLY A 241 11.79 17.04 -6.28
N GLY A 242 12.92 16.40 -5.94
CA GLY A 242 14.17 16.50 -6.68
C GLY A 242 14.22 15.61 -7.92
N MET A 243 15.43 15.27 -8.35
CA MET A 243 15.68 14.38 -9.50
C MET A 243 16.73 13.31 -9.18
N SER A 244 16.92 12.95 -7.90
CA SER A 244 17.74 11.78 -7.60
C SER A 244 17.10 10.53 -8.24
N PRO A 245 17.88 9.49 -8.60
CA PRO A 245 17.31 8.26 -9.14
C PRO A 245 16.20 7.66 -8.25
N GLN A 246 16.32 7.77 -6.92
CA GLN A 246 15.33 7.28 -5.97
C GLN A 246 14.04 8.11 -5.96
N GLU A 247 14.09 9.39 -6.34
CA GLU A 247 12.92 10.26 -6.49
C GLU A 247 12.29 10.13 -7.88
N LEU A 248 13.12 9.96 -8.92
CA LEU A 248 12.72 10.06 -10.32
C LEU A 248 12.33 8.73 -10.96
N ILE A 249 12.97 7.62 -10.58
CA ILE A 249 12.70 6.31 -11.17
C ILE A 249 11.55 5.66 -10.39
N ILE A 250 10.39 5.60 -11.02
CA ILE A 250 9.17 5.04 -10.46
C ILE A 250 8.78 3.72 -11.14
N PRO A 251 8.09 2.83 -10.42
CA PRO A 251 7.61 1.58 -10.97
C PRO A 251 6.30 1.76 -11.73
N VAL A 252 6.16 1.03 -12.82
CA VAL A 252 4.87 0.65 -13.40
C VAL A 252 4.80 -0.87 -13.39
N ILE A 253 3.93 -1.42 -12.56
CA ILE A 253 3.69 -2.87 -12.46
C ILE A 253 2.37 -3.18 -13.17
N THR A 254 2.37 -4.19 -14.02
CA THR A 254 1.16 -4.81 -14.57
C THR A 254 1.11 -6.27 -14.18
N LEU A 255 -0.07 -6.76 -13.81
CA LEU A 255 -0.30 -8.16 -13.45
C LEU A 255 -1.75 -8.56 -13.66
N SER A 256 -1.97 -9.86 -13.81
CA SER A 256 -3.29 -10.47 -13.93
C SER A 256 -3.58 -11.39 -12.75
N ALA A 257 -4.83 -11.41 -12.30
CA ALA A 257 -5.32 -12.40 -11.36
C ALA A 257 -5.15 -13.79 -11.99
N ARG A 258 -4.47 -14.69 -11.27
CA ARG A 258 -4.42 -16.09 -11.70
C ARG A 258 -5.82 -16.67 -11.57
N LYS A 259 -6.30 -17.33 -12.62
CA LYS A 259 -7.56 -18.11 -12.56
C LYS A 259 -7.41 -19.26 -11.57
N THR A 260 -7.76 -19.02 -10.30
CA THR A 260 -7.97 -20.10 -9.34
C THR A 260 -9.34 -20.70 -9.62
N LYS A 261 -9.45 -22.03 -9.60
CA LYS A 261 -10.77 -22.67 -9.53
C LYS A 261 -11.49 -22.05 -8.33
N PRO A 262 -12.78 -21.70 -8.44
CA PRO A 262 -13.53 -21.21 -7.29
C PRO A 262 -13.29 -22.18 -6.12
N PRO A 263 -13.00 -21.69 -4.91
CA PRO A 263 -12.92 -22.55 -3.75
C PRO A 263 -14.20 -23.38 -3.71
N ALA A 264 -14.08 -24.71 -3.66
CA ALA A 264 -15.22 -25.54 -3.32
C ALA A 264 -15.83 -24.95 -2.04
N LEU A 265 -17.15 -24.75 -2.03
CA LEU A 265 -17.92 -24.23 -0.92
C LEU A 265 -17.31 -24.72 0.41
N THR A 266 -16.67 -23.84 1.18
CA THR A 266 -16.03 -24.17 2.46
C THR A 266 -17.04 -24.48 3.57
N SER A 267 -18.30 -24.68 3.21
CA SER A 267 -19.44 -24.79 4.12
C SER A 267 -19.73 -26.20 4.65
N GLU A 268 -18.83 -27.18 4.43
CA GLU A 268 -19.02 -28.56 4.93
C GLU A 268 -17.79 -29.10 5.69
N ILE A 269 -17.03 -28.22 6.36
CA ILE A 269 -15.96 -28.62 7.28
C ILE A 269 -16.40 -28.33 8.71
N ALA A 270 -16.48 -29.37 9.54
CA ALA A 270 -16.63 -29.24 10.97
C ALA A 270 -15.26 -28.88 11.58
N TRP A 271 -15.11 -27.63 12.01
CA TRP A 271 -13.86 -27.10 12.55
C TRP A 271 -13.75 -27.34 14.05
N GLU A 272 -12.53 -27.66 14.49
CA GLU A 272 -12.16 -27.73 15.91
C GLU A 272 -10.95 -26.82 16.14
N LEU A 273 -11.09 -25.90 17.10
CA LEU A 273 -10.03 -25.00 17.53
C LEU A 273 -9.61 -25.38 18.93
N ILE A 274 -8.34 -25.74 19.10
CA ILE A 274 -7.77 -26.16 20.38
C ILE A 274 -6.77 -25.10 20.85
N PRO A 275 -7.16 -24.22 21.79
CA PRO A 275 -6.24 -23.31 22.46
C PRO A 275 -5.06 -24.05 23.10
N GLY A 276 -3.84 -23.52 22.94
CA GLY A 276 -2.65 -24.06 23.60
C GLY A 276 -2.65 -23.87 25.12
N SER A 277 -3.49 -22.97 25.65
CA SER A 277 -3.73 -22.75 27.07
C SER A 277 -5.17 -22.28 27.31
N GLN A 278 -5.68 -22.44 28.54
CA GLN A 278 -7.04 -21.96 28.91
C GLN A 278 -7.14 -20.44 29.03
N LYS A 279 -6.01 -19.75 29.19
CA LYS A 279 -5.92 -18.29 29.32
C LYS A 279 -4.77 -17.73 28.50
N ILE A 280 -4.93 -16.51 28.01
CA ILE A 280 -3.89 -15.75 27.32
C ILE A 280 -3.13 -14.93 28.37
N SER A 281 -1.98 -15.45 28.81
CA SER A 281 -1.12 -14.83 29.81
C SER A 281 0.24 -14.39 29.26
N THR A 282 0.52 -14.67 27.98
CA THR A 282 1.78 -14.38 27.30
C THR A 282 1.52 -13.69 25.98
N ARG A 283 2.55 -13.00 25.46
CA ARG A 283 2.44 -12.22 24.22
C ARG A 283 2.31 -13.12 22.98
N PHE A 284 2.79 -14.35 23.07
CA PHE A 284 2.55 -15.38 22.06
C PHE A 284 1.49 -16.34 22.57
N PHE A 285 0.53 -16.67 21.70
CA PHE A 285 -0.54 -17.60 21.98
C PHE A 285 -0.80 -18.47 20.76
N SER A 286 -0.82 -19.79 20.97
CA SER A 286 -0.97 -20.76 19.90
C SER A 286 -2.35 -21.41 19.93
N VAL A 287 -2.90 -21.69 18.75
CA VAL A 287 -4.16 -22.40 18.55
C VAL A 287 -3.93 -23.47 17.51
N GLN A 288 -4.28 -24.71 17.84
CA GLN A 288 -4.29 -25.80 16.87
C GLN A 288 -5.63 -25.84 16.13
N ILE A 289 -5.54 -25.87 14.80
CA ILE A 289 -6.67 -25.97 13.89
C ILE A 289 -6.78 -27.43 13.45
N LYS A 290 -7.99 -27.99 13.56
CA LYS A 290 -8.39 -29.25 12.95
C LYS A 290 -9.73 -29.07 12.23
N GLY A 291 -10.01 -29.94 11.27
CA GLY A 291 -11.26 -29.92 10.55
C GLY A 291 -11.57 -31.28 9.93
N THR A 292 -12.85 -31.64 9.91
CA THR A 292 -13.34 -32.86 9.26
C THR A 292 -14.44 -32.49 8.29
N SER A 293 -14.28 -32.88 7.02
CA SER A 293 -15.32 -32.67 6.02
C SER A 293 -16.37 -33.76 6.07
N THR A 294 -17.64 -33.35 6.02
CA THR A 294 -18.77 -34.27 5.83
C THR A 294 -19.24 -34.34 4.38
N SER A 295 -18.50 -33.70 3.47
CA SER A 295 -18.87 -33.61 2.06
C SER A 295 -18.67 -34.94 1.33
N LEU A 296 -19.50 -35.16 0.31
CA LEU A 296 -19.28 -36.23 -0.67
C LEU A 296 -18.23 -35.84 -1.73
N PHE A 297 -17.84 -34.56 -1.79
CA PHE A 297 -16.81 -34.07 -2.70
C PHE A 297 -15.41 -34.16 -2.08
N GLU A 298 -14.38 -34.13 -2.93
CA GLU A 298 -12.99 -34.10 -2.44
C GLU A 298 -12.77 -32.87 -1.54
N LEU A 299 -12.20 -33.10 -0.36
CA LEU A 299 -11.78 -32.03 0.53
C LEU A 299 -10.69 -31.21 -0.15
N VAL A 300 -11.01 -29.95 -0.43
CA VAL A 300 -10.06 -28.92 -0.83
C VAL A 300 -9.76 -28.06 0.40
N PRO A 301 -8.59 -28.22 1.05
CA PRO A 301 -8.25 -27.46 2.25
C PRO A 301 -8.23 -25.95 1.97
N PRO A 302 -9.02 -25.14 2.70
CA PRO A 302 -9.04 -23.71 2.45
C PRO A 302 -7.80 -23.04 3.01
N ARG A 303 -7.55 -21.82 2.53
CA ARG A 303 -6.66 -20.89 3.20
C ARG A 303 -7.43 -20.20 4.33
N VAL A 304 -6.82 -20.12 5.51
CA VAL A 304 -7.48 -19.60 6.72
C VAL A 304 -6.63 -18.55 7.42
N ARG A 305 -7.25 -17.74 8.27
CA ARG A 305 -6.57 -16.81 9.18
C ARG A 305 -7.13 -16.91 10.58
N LEU A 306 -6.26 -16.80 11.58
CA LEU A 306 -6.65 -16.68 12.98
C LEU A 306 -6.52 -15.24 13.48
N GLU A 307 -7.51 -14.80 14.24
CA GLU A 307 -7.51 -13.50 14.90
C GLU A 307 -8.00 -13.62 16.35
N ILE A 308 -7.34 -12.92 17.28
CA ILE A 308 -7.86 -12.70 18.64
C ILE A 308 -8.54 -11.33 18.65
N ARG A 309 -9.81 -11.27 19.04
CA ARG A 309 -10.57 -10.02 19.03
C ARG A 309 -11.08 -9.64 20.41
N ALA A 310 -11.03 -8.34 20.70
CA ALA A 310 -11.88 -7.71 21.71
C ALA A 310 -13.06 -7.05 20.99
N LYS A 311 -14.26 -7.62 21.13
CA LYS A 311 -15.46 -7.23 20.37
C LYS A 311 -15.22 -7.32 18.86
N THR A 312 -14.88 -6.21 18.22
CA THR A 312 -14.67 -6.12 16.76
C THR A 312 -13.23 -5.80 16.39
N GLU A 313 -12.40 -5.42 17.37
CA GLU A 313 -11.01 -5.06 17.13
C GLU A 313 -10.11 -6.29 17.24
N SER A 314 -9.29 -6.54 16.22
CA SER A 314 -8.21 -7.53 16.28
C SER A 314 -7.07 -7.02 17.16
N LEU A 315 -6.65 -7.85 18.11
CA LEU A 315 -5.57 -7.60 19.06
C LEU A 315 -4.29 -8.38 18.73
N SER A 316 -4.33 -9.23 17.71
CA SER A 316 -3.23 -10.13 17.38
C SER A 316 -2.95 -10.22 15.89
N THR A 317 -1.74 -10.68 15.59
CA THR A 317 -1.25 -10.98 14.24
C THR A 317 -0.63 -12.38 14.24
N PRO A 318 -1.01 -13.28 13.32
CA PRO A 318 -0.31 -14.56 13.13
C PRO A 318 1.17 -14.33 12.80
N VAL A 319 2.08 -15.11 13.41
CA VAL A 319 3.54 -14.98 13.23
C VAL A 319 4.22 -16.28 12.81
N SER A 320 3.54 -17.43 12.96
CA SER A 320 4.01 -18.70 12.44
C SER A 320 2.88 -19.73 12.40
N ALA A 321 3.05 -20.79 11.60
CA ALA A 321 2.22 -21.98 11.64
C ALA A 321 3.08 -23.23 11.45
N SER A 322 2.58 -24.40 11.87
CA SER A 322 3.28 -25.69 11.67
C SER A 322 3.61 -25.95 10.20
N TYR A 323 2.74 -25.50 9.30
CA TYR A 323 2.98 -25.52 7.86
C TYR A 323 2.12 -24.45 7.17
N GLY A 324 2.46 -24.14 5.92
CA GLY A 324 1.62 -23.31 5.03
C GLY A 324 1.47 -21.86 5.49
N PHE A 325 2.28 -21.40 6.44
CA PHE A 325 2.30 -20.01 6.89
C PHE A 325 2.81 -19.10 5.80
N GLU A 326 2.22 -17.92 5.71
CA GLU A 326 2.60 -16.93 4.74
C GLU A 326 2.89 -15.57 5.39
N ASP A 327 4.18 -15.25 5.50
CA ASP A 327 4.69 -14.14 6.32
C ASP A 327 4.02 -12.79 6.02
N GLY A 328 3.75 -12.50 4.74
CA GLY A 328 3.21 -11.19 4.33
C GLY A 328 1.73 -10.97 4.65
N THR A 329 0.95 -12.03 4.89
CA THR A 329 -0.49 -11.90 5.15
C THR A 329 -0.91 -12.43 6.51
N GLY A 330 -0.08 -13.29 7.12
CA GLY A 330 -0.45 -14.06 8.29
C GLY A 330 -1.48 -15.16 7.99
N ASP A 331 -1.78 -15.40 6.71
CA ASP A 331 -2.68 -16.46 6.28
C ASP A 331 -1.96 -17.81 6.33
N VAL A 332 -2.76 -18.88 6.43
CA VAL A 332 -2.29 -20.25 6.53
C VAL A 332 -2.98 -21.12 5.49
N GLN A 333 -2.21 -21.66 4.55
CA GLN A 333 -2.69 -22.67 3.61
C GLN A 333 -2.78 -24.03 4.30
N LEU A 334 -4.01 -24.51 4.55
CA LEU A 334 -4.23 -25.83 5.13
C LEU A 334 -3.92 -26.96 4.14
N LYS A 335 -3.73 -28.18 4.66
CA LYS A 335 -3.48 -29.41 3.89
C LYS A 335 -4.38 -30.54 4.40
N LYS A 336 -4.64 -31.53 3.54
CA LYS A 336 -5.37 -32.75 3.91
C LYS A 336 -4.42 -33.73 4.61
N ALA A 337 -4.91 -34.47 5.59
CA ALA A 337 -4.13 -35.52 6.24
C ALA A 337 -3.87 -36.67 5.25
N GLU A 338 -2.65 -37.20 5.23
CA GLU A 338 -2.28 -38.31 4.33
C GLU A 338 -3.04 -39.60 4.66
N SER A 339 -3.29 -39.85 5.94
CA SER A 339 -3.96 -41.06 6.44
C SER A 339 -5.49 -40.99 6.34
N GLU A 340 -6.06 -39.79 6.31
CA GLU A 340 -7.49 -39.54 6.39
C GLU A 340 -7.89 -38.43 5.39
N PRO A 341 -8.26 -38.77 4.14
CA PRO A 341 -8.43 -37.80 3.06
C PRO A 341 -9.51 -36.73 3.31
N ASN A 342 -10.44 -36.99 4.24
CA ASN A 342 -11.53 -36.08 4.60
C ASN A 342 -11.20 -35.21 5.83
N THR A 343 -9.98 -35.28 6.36
CA THR A 343 -9.56 -34.46 7.50
C THR A 343 -8.45 -33.50 7.11
N ILE A 344 -8.44 -32.36 7.79
CA ILE A 344 -7.38 -31.36 7.73
C ILE A 344 -6.24 -31.84 8.64
N GLU A 345 -5.02 -31.85 8.10
CA GLU A 345 -3.82 -32.12 8.89
C GLU A 345 -3.71 -31.08 10.02
N PRO A 346 -3.56 -31.49 11.30
CA PRO A 346 -3.52 -30.54 12.41
C PRO A 346 -2.45 -29.47 12.21
N ASN A 347 -2.84 -28.19 12.31
CA ASN A 347 -1.92 -27.07 12.13
C ASN A 347 -1.93 -26.17 13.34
N THR A 348 -0.78 -25.99 13.99
CA THR A 348 -0.65 -25.09 15.14
C THR A 348 -0.16 -23.72 14.65
N VAL A 349 -1.01 -22.72 14.81
CA VAL A 349 -0.70 -21.33 14.46
C VAL A 349 -0.37 -20.55 15.72
N THR A 350 0.72 -19.80 15.70
CA THR A 350 1.11 -18.89 16.78
C THR A 350 0.75 -17.46 16.40
N MET A 351 0.07 -16.76 17.30
CA MET A 351 -0.25 -15.35 17.16
C MET A 351 0.53 -14.53 18.17
N LEU A 352 1.00 -13.36 17.72
CA LEU A 352 1.57 -12.32 18.56
C LEU A 352 0.47 -11.33 18.95
N MET A 353 0.35 -11.04 20.24
CA MET A 353 -0.47 -9.95 20.76
C MET A 353 0.20 -8.61 20.45
N THR A 354 -0.48 -7.80 19.65
CA THR A 354 0.02 -6.51 19.14
C THR A 354 -0.66 -5.31 19.80
N LYS A 355 -1.82 -5.51 20.44
CA LYS A 355 -2.57 -4.44 21.11
C LYS A 355 -3.07 -4.83 22.49
N GLU A 356 -3.09 -3.88 23.40
CA GLU A 356 -3.68 -4.03 24.72
C GLU A 356 -5.20 -3.97 24.67
N THR A 357 -5.86 -4.56 25.67
CA THR A 357 -7.31 -4.43 25.84
C THR A 357 -7.68 -4.31 27.31
N SER A 358 -8.70 -3.50 27.60
CA SER A 358 -9.33 -3.42 28.92
C SER A 358 -10.33 -4.54 29.17
N GLN A 359 -10.63 -5.35 28.15
CA GLN A 359 -11.54 -6.49 28.28
C GLN A 359 -10.84 -7.63 29.04
N LYS A 360 -11.54 -8.27 29.98
CA LYS A 360 -11.05 -9.46 30.70
C LYS A 360 -11.19 -10.75 29.89
N SER A 361 -11.94 -10.71 28.80
CA SER A 361 -12.16 -11.85 27.91
C SER A 361 -12.16 -11.41 26.45
N VAL A 362 -11.63 -12.28 25.60
CA VAL A 362 -11.53 -12.10 24.14
C VAL A 362 -12.10 -13.32 23.43
N THR A 363 -12.23 -13.24 22.12
CA THR A 363 -12.69 -14.33 21.25
C THR A 363 -11.60 -14.67 20.25
N VAL A 364 -11.43 -15.97 19.96
CA VAL A 364 -10.52 -16.44 18.91
C VAL A 364 -11.37 -16.78 17.70
N HIS A 365 -11.05 -16.22 16.53
CA HIS A 365 -11.81 -16.42 15.30
C HIS A 365 -10.95 -17.13 14.26
N LEU A 366 -11.47 -18.22 13.70
CA LEU A 366 -10.97 -18.82 12.48
C LEU A 366 -11.79 -18.28 11.30
N LEU A 367 -11.11 -17.70 10.34
CA LEU A 367 -11.71 -17.07 9.18
C LEU A 367 -11.28 -17.76 7.90
N ASP A 368 -12.22 -17.87 6.97
CA ASP A 368 -11.97 -17.81 5.53
C ASP A 368 -10.84 -16.83 5.18
N ALA A 369 -9.63 -17.18 4.72
CA ALA A 369 -8.68 -16.12 4.36
C ALA A 369 -9.22 -15.28 3.19
N ILE A 370 -9.92 -15.94 2.27
CA ILE A 370 -10.51 -15.39 1.05
C ILE A 370 -11.80 -14.62 1.38
N SER A 371 -12.86 -15.34 1.74
CA SER A 371 -14.20 -14.81 2.00
C SER A 371 -14.36 -14.26 3.41
N GLY A 372 -13.68 -14.91 4.38
CA GLY A 372 -13.67 -14.78 5.87
C GLY A 372 -14.92 -14.29 6.53
N ILE A 373 -15.99 -14.79 5.96
CA ILE A 373 -16.87 -15.64 6.70
C ILE A 373 -16.12 -16.33 7.85
N GLU A 374 -16.63 -16.13 9.06
CA GLU A 374 -16.18 -16.87 10.23
C GLU A 374 -16.49 -18.36 10.02
N LEU A 375 -15.44 -19.17 10.06
CA LEU A 375 -15.53 -20.62 9.93
C LEU A 375 -15.80 -21.27 11.28
N ALA A 376 -15.15 -20.75 12.33
CA ALA A 376 -15.32 -21.18 13.71
C ALA A 376 -14.81 -20.12 14.68
N ARG A 377 -15.17 -20.26 15.95
CA ARG A 377 -14.67 -19.41 17.03
C ARG A 377 -14.55 -20.14 18.35
N VAL A 378 -13.64 -19.67 19.19
CA VAL A 378 -13.60 -19.98 20.62
C VAL A 378 -14.15 -18.79 21.37
N GLU A 379 -15.25 -19.03 22.09
CA GLU A 379 -15.92 -18.03 22.92
C GLU A 379 -15.19 -17.85 24.26
N LYS A 380 -15.16 -16.61 24.76
CA LYS A 380 -14.75 -16.27 26.14
C LYS A 380 -13.40 -16.84 26.58
N MET A 381 -12.34 -16.51 25.87
CA MET A 381 -10.97 -16.74 26.33
C MET A 381 -10.57 -15.68 27.35
N GLU A 382 -10.16 -16.08 28.55
CA GLU A 382 -9.63 -15.16 29.55
C GLU A 382 -8.28 -14.59 29.10
N ILE A 383 -8.09 -13.28 29.28
CA ILE A 383 -6.85 -12.59 28.96
C ILE A 383 -6.33 -11.84 30.20
N THR A 384 -5.06 -12.05 30.54
CA THR A 384 -4.45 -11.49 31.75
C THR A 384 -3.10 -10.83 31.50
N ILE A 385 -2.75 -10.57 30.24
CA ILE A 385 -1.49 -9.96 29.84
C ILE A 385 -1.63 -8.43 29.72
N SER A 386 -0.59 -7.70 30.15
CA SER A 386 -0.29 -6.31 29.76
C SER A 386 0.90 -6.33 28.80
N ILE A 387 0.87 -5.53 27.73
CA ILE A 387 1.80 -5.62 26.59
C ILE A 387 2.90 -4.57 26.66
#